data_AF-A0A6C0KFL2-F1
#
_entry.id   AF-A0A6C0KFL2-F1
#
_cell.length_a   1.000
_cell.length_b   1.000
_cell.length_c   1.000
_cell.angle_alpha   90.00
_cell.angle_beta   90.00
_cell.angle_gamma   90.00
#
_symmetry.space_group_name_H-M   'P 1'
#
loop_
_entity.id
_entity.type
_entity.pdbx_description
1 polymer ?
#
loop_
_entity_poly.entity_id
_entity_poly.type
_entity_poly.pdbx_seq_one_letter_code
_entity_poly.pdbx_strand_id
1 'polypeptide(L)'
;MPKNDIDYSNTIIYKITCKEPTIKDVYVGHTTNFVQRKHAHKQSCTNIKSINYSCKLYEAIRNNGGWNNWNMEIVGFFNCKDHYEARKKEQEYFELLHATLNSIEPMPKPKQKLIVNPPTTPKITIDKSQPINKITYNCEICKVKLQNLKCMETHNRSNKHIKKQKQIADNQYYNMTTSKILKYSCEKCKYITDNKKDYSKHLLTAKHQKRENILHKNPGTDNEADEKIYYCNCGKTYKHHSSLWNHKNKCSGIKDPTLIVNDDSIRGVPDKNPEEENKVSITNNIPMDLILEVIKQSKEIQNVLIEQTKELQNKLLEKENQLLEQNAEHHKQLVELAKKPNMVNSNITNNQFNLNFFLNETCKNAMNIQDFISSIKLTTQDFETTGRIGFVDGISRIFINELKRLEVERRPLHCTDVKRETVYVKDNDTWEKENQEKKKLKWAINSIAQLNLNQVQQWQQEYPECRENNTVANTRFNEMAMVALGGFGDEQETKFRDKIMKNILKEIVVSKDM
;
A
#
# COMPACT_ATOMS: atom_id res chain seq x y z
N MET A 1 14.13 -19.15 9.59
CA MET A 1 14.09 -20.22 8.56
C MET A 1 15.50 -20.42 8.05
N PRO A 2 16.05 -21.64 8.11
CA PRO A 2 17.34 -21.96 7.50
C PRO A 2 17.30 -21.69 6.00
N LYS A 3 18.43 -21.25 5.46
CA LYS A 3 18.66 -20.81 4.07
C LYS A 3 18.63 -21.94 3.01
N ASN A 4 18.25 -23.15 3.41
CA ASN A 4 18.22 -24.34 2.55
C ASN A 4 16.80 -24.87 2.55
N ASP A 5 16.28 -25.28 1.40
CA ASP A 5 15.06 -26.10 1.35
C ASP A 5 15.26 -27.27 2.32
N ILE A 6 14.46 -27.28 3.39
CA ILE A 6 14.52 -28.36 4.36
C ILE A 6 13.84 -29.55 3.71
N ASP A 7 14.62 -30.57 3.42
CA ASP A 7 14.10 -31.84 2.94
C ASP A 7 13.34 -32.56 4.06
N TYR A 8 12.01 -32.64 3.92
CA TYR A 8 11.11 -33.33 4.85
C TYR A 8 10.95 -34.82 4.53
N SER A 9 11.64 -35.35 3.51
CA SER A 9 11.60 -36.78 3.16
C SER A 9 12.10 -37.70 4.28
N ASN A 10 12.91 -37.15 5.19
CA ASN A 10 13.39 -37.82 6.40
C ASN A 10 12.79 -37.18 7.66
N THR A 11 11.47 -37.00 7.69
CA THR A 11 10.77 -36.45 8.87
C THR A 11 10.76 -37.45 10.00
N ILE A 12 11.21 -37.02 11.17
CA ILE A 12 11.26 -37.79 12.41
C ILE A 12 10.24 -37.21 13.37
N ILE A 13 9.28 -38.03 13.81
CA ILE A 13 8.42 -37.71 14.95
C ILE A 13 9.12 -38.21 16.21
N TYR A 14 9.22 -37.36 17.22
CA TYR A 14 9.81 -37.70 18.52
C TYR A 14 8.87 -37.31 19.66
N LYS A 15 9.09 -37.94 20.82
CA LYS A 15 8.46 -37.57 22.08
C LYS A 15 9.50 -37.18 23.12
N ILE A 16 9.09 -36.35 24.08
CA ILE A 16 9.87 -36.02 25.27
C ILE A 16 9.04 -36.40 26.50
N THR A 17 9.60 -37.22 27.39
CA THR A 17 8.94 -37.77 28.59
C THR A 17 9.87 -37.75 29.79
N CYS A 18 9.31 -37.69 31.00
CA CYS A 18 10.09 -37.77 32.23
C CYS A 18 10.53 -39.22 32.48
N LYS A 19 11.71 -39.42 33.08
CA LYS A 19 12.18 -40.74 33.50
C LYS A 19 11.42 -41.27 34.72
N GLU A 20 10.87 -40.36 35.52
CA GLU A 20 10.07 -40.72 36.70
C GLU A 20 8.70 -41.28 36.27
N PRO A 21 8.34 -42.52 36.63
CA PRO A 21 7.10 -43.16 36.19
C PRO A 21 5.82 -42.45 36.66
N THR A 22 5.93 -41.61 37.68
CA THR A 22 4.83 -40.82 38.24
C THR A 22 4.43 -39.63 37.34
N ILE A 23 5.35 -39.15 36.50
CA ILE A 23 5.12 -38.01 35.61
C ILE A 23 4.80 -38.54 34.22
N LYS A 24 3.50 -38.58 33.89
CA LYS A 24 2.98 -39.10 32.62
C LYS A 24 2.89 -38.06 31.50
N ASP A 25 3.38 -36.85 31.74
CA ASP A 25 3.31 -35.77 30.78
C ASP A 25 4.19 -36.04 29.55
N VAL A 26 3.65 -35.76 28.37
CA VAL A 26 4.30 -36.05 27.09
C VAL A 26 4.32 -34.79 26.22
N TYR A 27 5.46 -34.52 25.59
CA TYR A 27 5.57 -33.58 24.47
C TYR A 27 5.81 -34.35 23.18
N VAL A 28 5.19 -33.91 22.09
CA VAL A 28 5.42 -34.47 20.75
C VAL A 28 5.92 -33.38 19.81
N GLY A 29 6.86 -33.72 18.94
CA GLY A 29 7.35 -32.79 17.91
C GLY A 29 7.89 -33.50 16.69
N HIS A 30 8.13 -32.75 15.63
CA HIS A 30 8.79 -33.23 14.42
C HIS A 30 10.14 -32.55 14.17
N THR A 31 11.03 -33.22 13.45
CA THR A 31 12.32 -32.66 12.97
C THR A 31 12.87 -33.49 11.83
N THR A 32 13.78 -32.94 11.03
CA THR A 32 14.55 -33.68 10.02
C THR A 32 15.95 -34.04 10.51
N ASN A 33 16.37 -33.54 11.68
CA ASN A 33 17.65 -33.88 12.31
C ASN A 33 17.47 -34.02 13.84
N PHE A 34 17.36 -35.27 14.30
CA PHE A 34 17.08 -35.59 15.69
C PHE A 34 18.17 -35.12 16.66
N VAL A 35 19.45 -35.31 16.30
CA VAL A 35 20.59 -34.96 17.16
C VAL A 35 20.67 -33.44 17.35
N GLN A 36 20.54 -32.68 16.27
CA GLN A 36 20.54 -31.22 16.31
C GLN A 36 19.34 -30.69 17.10
N ARG A 37 18.15 -31.27 16.90
CA ARG A 37 16.94 -30.87 17.63
C ARG A 37 17.04 -31.17 19.13
N LYS A 38 17.60 -32.31 19.50
CA LYS A 38 17.86 -32.69 20.90
C LYS A 38 18.82 -31.71 21.58
N HIS A 39 19.88 -31.30 20.90
CA HIS A 39 20.79 -30.27 21.39
C HIS A 39 20.09 -28.92 21.55
N ALA A 40 19.28 -28.50 20.57
CA ALA A 40 18.54 -27.24 20.62
C ALA A 40 17.56 -27.17 21.81
N HIS A 41 16.84 -28.26 22.11
CA HIS A 41 15.97 -28.33 23.28
C HIS A 41 16.76 -28.24 24.59
N LYS A 42 17.87 -28.98 24.72
CA LYS A 42 18.74 -28.91 25.91
C LYS A 42 19.22 -27.49 26.18
N GLN A 43 19.73 -26.80 25.16
CA GLN A 43 20.21 -25.41 25.27
C GLN A 43 19.09 -24.42 25.59
N SER A 44 17.94 -24.55 24.92
CA SER A 44 16.81 -23.63 25.12
C SER A 44 16.16 -23.78 26.49
N CYS A 45 16.23 -24.97 27.09
CA CYS A 45 15.71 -25.23 28.42
C CYS A 45 16.52 -24.50 29.52
N THR A 46 17.83 -24.36 29.34
CA THR A 46 18.75 -23.75 30.33
C THR A 46 19.02 -22.27 30.08
N ASN A 47 18.87 -21.79 28.84
CA ASN A 47 19.15 -20.39 28.50
C ASN A 47 17.97 -19.46 28.84
N ILE A 48 18.10 -18.69 29.93
CA ILE A 48 17.09 -17.72 30.40
C ILE A 48 16.78 -16.65 29.35
N LYS A 49 17.73 -16.33 28.46
CA LYS A 49 17.53 -15.34 27.38
C LYS A 49 16.76 -15.90 26.17
N SER A 50 16.48 -17.21 26.14
CA SER A 50 15.73 -17.81 25.03
C SER A 50 14.27 -17.37 25.07
N ILE A 51 13.73 -16.94 23.92
CA ILE A 51 12.32 -16.53 23.77
C ILE A 51 11.36 -17.65 24.24
N ASN A 52 11.76 -18.91 24.05
CA ASN A 52 10.95 -20.07 24.41
C ASN A 52 11.23 -20.57 25.84
N TYR A 53 12.07 -19.90 26.62
CA TYR A 53 12.48 -20.35 27.96
C TYR A 53 11.28 -20.62 28.87
N SER A 54 10.23 -19.80 28.78
CA SER A 54 9.00 -19.89 29.58
C SER A 54 7.92 -20.80 28.97
N CYS A 55 8.23 -21.60 27.94
CA CYS A 55 7.23 -22.51 27.37
C CYS A 55 6.92 -23.68 28.33
N LYS A 56 5.70 -24.23 28.21
CA LYS A 56 5.16 -25.29 29.08
C LYS A 56 6.11 -26.49 29.21
N LEU A 57 6.69 -26.94 28.10
CA LEU A 57 7.67 -28.02 28.08
C LEU A 57 8.89 -27.73 28.95
N TYR A 58 9.54 -26.57 28.77
CA TYR A 58 10.79 -26.28 29.46
C TYR A 58 10.58 -25.97 30.94
N GLU A 59 9.46 -25.35 31.28
CA GLU A 59 9.05 -25.20 32.68
C GLU A 59 8.85 -26.56 33.36
N ALA A 60 8.12 -27.49 32.72
CA ALA A 60 7.95 -28.84 33.24
C ALA A 60 9.29 -29.59 33.39
N ILE A 61 10.19 -29.47 32.42
CA ILE A 61 11.51 -30.10 32.50
C ILE A 61 12.30 -29.56 33.70
N ARG A 62 12.38 -28.23 33.87
CA ARG A 62 13.14 -27.62 34.98
C ARG A 62 12.56 -27.96 36.34
N ASN A 63 11.24 -27.97 36.47
CA ASN A 63 10.55 -28.26 37.73
C ASN A 63 10.66 -29.74 38.14
N ASN A 64 10.98 -30.64 37.20
CA ASN A 64 11.02 -32.09 37.44
C ASN A 64 12.42 -32.68 37.17
N GLY A 65 13.46 -32.10 37.79
CA GLY A 65 14.82 -32.67 37.78
C GLY A 65 15.70 -32.23 36.59
N GLY A 66 15.24 -31.29 35.77
CA GLY A 66 16.00 -30.74 34.66
C GLY A 66 16.19 -31.75 33.51
N TRP A 67 16.91 -31.32 32.45
CA TRP A 67 17.03 -32.10 31.21
C TRP A 67 17.56 -33.53 31.41
N ASN A 68 18.43 -33.75 32.40
CA ASN A 68 18.99 -35.08 32.68
C ASN A 68 17.94 -36.09 33.15
N ASN A 69 16.83 -35.61 33.72
CA ASN A 69 15.71 -36.45 34.17
C ASN A 69 14.65 -36.71 33.07
N TRP A 70 14.90 -36.27 31.84
CA TRP A 70 13.95 -36.41 30.74
C TRP A 70 14.59 -37.15 29.57
N ASN A 71 13.77 -37.93 28.86
CA ASN A 71 14.14 -38.69 27.68
C ASN A 71 13.49 -38.08 26.45
N MET A 72 14.30 -37.83 25.42
CA MET A 72 13.83 -37.54 24.06
C MET A 72 14.09 -38.77 23.21
N GLU A 73 13.03 -39.32 22.62
CA GLU A 73 13.03 -40.60 21.90
C GLU A 73 12.33 -40.46 20.55
N ILE A 74 12.81 -41.18 19.55
CA ILE A 74 12.17 -41.25 18.23
C ILE A 74 10.95 -42.16 18.33
N VAL A 75 9.82 -41.68 17.81
CA VAL A 75 8.57 -42.42 17.73
C VAL A 75 8.41 -43.06 16.35
N GLY A 76 8.81 -42.37 15.29
CA GLY A 76 8.74 -42.92 13.93
C GLY A 76 9.41 -42.04 12.88
N PHE A 77 9.66 -42.64 11.72
CA PHE A 77 10.22 -42.00 10.53
C PHE A 77 9.15 -41.95 9.44
N PHE A 78 9.04 -40.82 8.76
CA PHE A 78 8.04 -40.56 7.74
C PHE A 78 8.65 -39.81 6.57
N ASN A 79 8.24 -40.21 5.36
CA ASN A 79 8.52 -39.46 4.16
C ASN A 79 7.41 -38.43 3.94
N CYS A 80 7.68 -37.18 4.29
CA CYS A 80 6.76 -36.06 4.13
C CYS A 80 7.23 -35.17 2.99
N LYS A 81 6.31 -34.73 2.14
CA LYS A 81 6.64 -33.87 0.99
C LYS A 81 7.06 -32.47 1.41
N ASP A 82 6.47 -31.97 2.49
CA ASP A 82 6.67 -30.62 2.99
C ASP A 82 6.43 -30.51 4.51
N HIS A 83 6.60 -29.30 5.03
CA HIS A 83 6.35 -28.98 6.43
C HIS A 83 4.88 -29.20 6.83
N TYR A 84 3.92 -29.04 5.91
CA TYR A 84 2.49 -29.21 6.23
C TYR A 84 2.16 -30.69 6.48
N GLU A 85 2.64 -31.61 5.63
CA GLU A 85 2.51 -33.05 5.87
C GLU A 85 3.22 -33.48 7.15
N ALA A 86 4.40 -32.92 7.45
CA ALA A 86 5.10 -33.16 8.71
C ALA A 86 4.29 -32.70 9.94
N ARG A 87 3.62 -31.55 9.86
CA ARG A 87 2.71 -31.04 10.91
C ARG A 87 1.45 -31.89 11.07
N LYS A 88 0.90 -32.40 9.97
CA LYS A 88 -0.24 -33.33 10.02
C LYS A 88 0.15 -34.63 10.73
N LYS A 89 1.34 -35.17 10.43
CA LYS A 89 1.88 -36.32 11.16
C LYS A 89 2.16 -36.02 12.63
N GLU A 90 2.70 -34.83 12.94
CA GLU A 90 2.85 -34.38 14.32
C GLU A 90 1.50 -34.32 15.06
N GLN A 91 0.42 -33.86 14.42
CA GLN A 91 -0.93 -33.85 14.99
C GLN A 91 -1.46 -35.27 15.26
N GLU A 92 -1.29 -36.20 14.33
CA GLU A 92 -1.70 -37.60 14.51
C GLU A 92 -1.05 -38.21 15.75
N TYR A 93 0.26 -37.99 15.95
CA TYR A 93 1.00 -38.50 17.11
C TYR A 93 0.75 -37.71 18.39
N PHE A 94 0.46 -36.41 18.28
CA PHE A 94 0.03 -35.58 19.40
C PHE A 94 -1.26 -36.16 20.02
N GLU A 95 -2.22 -36.56 19.19
CA GLU A 95 -3.47 -37.18 19.63
C GLU A 95 -3.23 -38.62 20.13
N LEU A 96 -2.51 -39.44 19.37
CA LEU A 96 -2.24 -40.85 19.68
C LEU A 96 -1.49 -41.04 21.01
N LEU A 97 -0.53 -40.15 21.30
CA LEU A 97 0.27 -40.22 22.53
C LEU A 97 -0.30 -39.38 23.67
N HIS A 98 -1.48 -38.80 23.49
CA HIS A 98 -2.14 -37.93 24.49
C HIS A 98 -1.21 -36.83 25.03
N ALA A 99 -0.52 -36.12 24.12
CA ALA A 99 0.50 -35.16 24.50
C ALA A 99 -0.09 -33.98 25.29
N THR A 100 0.54 -33.67 26.43
CA THR A 100 0.07 -32.67 27.39
C THR A 100 0.94 -31.42 27.45
N LEU A 101 2.19 -31.49 26.98
CA LEU A 101 3.21 -30.45 27.17
C LEU A 101 3.39 -29.50 25.98
N ASN A 102 2.75 -29.76 24.84
CA ASN A 102 2.75 -28.82 23.73
C ASN A 102 1.95 -27.57 24.12
N SER A 103 2.55 -26.38 24.02
CA SER A 103 1.86 -25.11 24.35
C SER A 103 0.69 -24.81 23.41
N ILE A 104 0.75 -25.32 22.18
CA ILE A 104 -0.27 -25.20 21.14
C ILE A 104 -0.32 -26.54 20.42
N GLU A 105 -1.51 -27.01 20.10
CA GLU A 105 -1.70 -28.19 19.24
C GLU A 105 -0.99 -27.98 17.90
N PRO A 106 -0.37 -29.02 17.29
CA PRO A 106 0.27 -28.89 15.98
C PRO A 106 -0.66 -28.34 14.88
N MET A 107 -1.94 -28.73 14.91
CA MET A 107 -2.99 -28.29 13.98
C MET A 107 -4.23 -27.80 14.76
N PRO A 108 -4.17 -26.61 15.38
CA PRO A 108 -5.20 -26.15 16.31
C PRO A 108 -6.52 -25.85 15.59
N LYS A 109 -7.63 -26.43 16.08
CA LYS A 109 -8.97 -26.19 15.54
C LYS A 109 -9.48 -24.77 15.89
N PRO A 110 -10.25 -24.11 15.01
CA PRO A 110 -10.85 -22.80 15.31
C PRO A 110 -11.79 -22.88 16.54
N LYS A 111 -11.61 -22.02 17.55
CA LYS A 111 -12.37 -22.07 18.81
C LYS A 111 -13.88 -21.83 18.63
N GLN A 112 -14.72 -22.80 19.06
CA GLN A 112 -16.18 -22.66 19.21
C GLN A 112 -16.54 -22.28 20.66
N LYS A 113 -17.50 -21.36 20.89
CA LYS A 113 -17.90 -20.89 22.23
C LYS A 113 -19.14 -21.62 22.74
N LEU A 114 -19.03 -22.28 23.90
CA LEU A 114 -20.12 -22.94 24.64
C LEU A 114 -20.97 -21.92 25.44
N ILE A 115 -22.29 -22.15 25.51
CA ILE A 115 -23.28 -21.29 26.20
C ILE A 115 -23.68 -21.95 27.53
N VAL A 116 -23.52 -21.23 28.64
CA VAL A 116 -24.06 -21.58 29.97
C VAL A 116 -25.26 -20.68 30.27
N ASN A 117 -26.41 -21.25 30.64
CA ASN A 117 -27.65 -20.55 31.07
C ASN A 117 -27.96 -20.89 32.54
N PRO A 118 -28.54 -19.97 33.35
CA PRO A 118 -29.96 -20.12 33.78
C PRO A 118 -30.67 -18.78 34.18
N PRO A 119 -31.86 -18.75 34.82
CA PRO A 119 -33.24 -19.20 34.47
C PRO A 119 -34.19 -17.96 34.27
N THR A 120 -35.40 -17.97 33.68
CA THR A 120 -36.69 -18.59 34.07
C THR A 120 -37.74 -18.40 32.94
N THR A 121 -38.57 -19.43 32.79
CA THR A 121 -39.76 -19.75 31.96
C THR A 121 -40.91 -18.71 31.88
N PRO A 122 -41.88 -18.77 30.92
CA PRO A 122 -42.72 -19.95 30.58
C PRO A 122 -42.85 -20.39 29.11
N LYS A 123 -43.17 -21.69 29.02
CA LYS A 123 -43.21 -22.58 27.86
C LYS A 123 -44.34 -22.24 26.87
N ILE A 124 -44.04 -22.34 25.58
CA ILE A 124 -45.01 -22.72 24.55
C ILE A 124 -44.42 -23.94 23.82
N THR A 125 -45.28 -24.93 23.62
CA THR A 125 -45.04 -26.29 23.14
C THR A 125 -44.45 -26.35 21.73
N ILE A 126 -43.52 -27.28 21.53
CA ILE A 126 -42.81 -27.57 20.28
C ILE A 126 -43.67 -28.50 19.42
N ASP A 127 -43.95 -28.08 18.18
CA ASP A 127 -44.16 -29.01 17.07
C ASP A 127 -42.90 -29.01 16.18
N LYS A 128 -42.44 -30.20 15.81
CA LYS A 128 -41.17 -30.44 15.11
C LYS A 128 -41.40 -30.48 13.61
N SER A 129 -41.34 -29.33 12.95
CA SER A 129 -40.92 -29.21 11.54
C SER A 129 -40.77 -27.71 11.18
N GLN A 130 -39.79 -27.37 10.34
CA GLN A 130 -39.45 -26.04 9.75
C GLN A 130 -38.23 -25.28 10.35
N PRO A 131 -37.39 -24.61 9.52
CA PRO A 131 -36.10 -24.03 9.91
C PRO A 131 -36.23 -22.71 10.70
N ILE A 132 -35.42 -22.56 11.75
CA ILE A 132 -35.43 -21.40 12.66
C ILE A 132 -34.85 -20.16 11.94
N ASN A 133 -35.72 -19.20 11.63
CA ASN A 133 -35.34 -17.88 11.12
C ASN A 133 -34.48 -17.12 12.15
N LYS A 134 -33.26 -16.76 11.75
CA LYS A 134 -32.29 -16.00 12.57
C LYS A 134 -32.76 -14.55 12.72
N ILE A 135 -33.35 -14.21 13.86
CA ILE A 135 -33.79 -12.83 14.17
C ILE A 135 -32.56 -11.91 14.20
N THR A 136 -32.59 -10.86 13.38
CA THR A 136 -31.49 -9.89 13.24
C THR A 136 -31.94 -8.52 13.73
N TYR A 137 -31.14 -7.86 14.57
CA TYR A 137 -31.46 -6.58 15.20
C TYR A 137 -30.76 -5.45 14.49
N ASN A 138 -31.50 -4.51 13.93
CA ASN A 138 -30.91 -3.43 13.12
C ASN A 138 -30.89 -2.14 13.93
N CYS A 139 -29.70 -1.55 14.10
CA CYS A 139 -29.59 -0.22 14.69
C CYS A 139 -29.83 0.83 13.61
N GLU A 140 -30.89 1.61 13.74
CA GLU A 140 -31.27 2.61 12.73
C GLU A 140 -30.33 3.82 12.69
N ILE A 141 -29.64 4.12 13.78
CA ILE A 141 -28.71 5.26 13.94
C ILE A 141 -27.36 4.95 13.27
N CYS A 142 -26.87 3.73 13.49
CA CYS A 142 -25.58 3.30 12.98
C CYS A 142 -25.68 2.47 11.69
N LYS A 143 -26.90 2.09 11.29
CA LYS A 143 -27.23 1.21 10.15
C LYS A 143 -26.45 -0.13 10.20
N VAL A 144 -26.19 -0.61 11.41
CA VAL A 144 -25.51 -1.89 11.64
C VAL A 144 -26.51 -2.98 11.99
N LYS A 145 -26.31 -4.17 11.41
CA LYS A 145 -27.08 -5.37 11.74
C LYS A 145 -26.36 -6.13 12.85
N LEU A 146 -27.07 -6.39 13.93
CA LEU A 146 -26.55 -7.00 15.14
C LEU A 146 -27.26 -8.33 15.38
N GLN A 147 -26.46 -9.30 15.78
CA GLN A 147 -26.85 -10.70 15.83
C GLN A 147 -27.78 -11.06 17.01
N ASN A 148 -27.88 -10.20 18.02
CA ASN A 148 -28.79 -10.37 19.16
C ASN A 148 -28.97 -9.05 19.94
N LEU A 149 -29.96 -9.04 20.84
CA LEU A 149 -30.31 -7.87 21.67
C LEU A 149 -29.15 -7.40 22.57
N LYS A 150 -28.32 -8.31 23.10
CA LYS A 150 -27.19 -7.94 23.97
C LYS A 150 -26.10 -7.18 23.22
N CYS A 151 -25.84 -7.56 21.96
CA CYS A 151 -25.00 -6.78 21.05
C CYS A 151 -25.62 -5.41 20.73
N MET A 152 -26.95 -5.32 20.62
CA MET A 152 -27.65 -4.04 20.45
C MET A 152 -27.51 -3.15 21.68
N GLU A 153 -27.71 -3.67 22.89
CA GLU A 153 -27.57 -2.90 24.13
C GLU A 153 -26.13 -2.41 24.36
N THR A 154 -25.13 -3.27 24.12
CA THR A 154 -23.72 -2.88 24.22
C THR A 154 -23.32 -1.91 23.11
N HIS A 155 -23.84 -2.09 21.89
CA HIS A 155 -23.70 -1.13 20.80
C HIS A 155 -24.28 0.25 21.19
N ASN A 156 -25.49 0.29 21.75
CA ASN A 156 -26.17 1.52 22.15
C ASN A 156 -25.43 2.26 23.27
N ARG A 157 -24.75 1.54 24.17
CA ARG A 157 -23.90 2.12 25.23
C ARG A 157 -22.51 2.53 24.74
N SER A 158 -22.14 2.21 23.51
CA SER A 158 -20.80 2.53 23.00
C SER A 158 -20.64 4.03 22.75
N ASN A 159 -19.47 4.58 23.08
CA ASN A 159 -19.14 5.99 22.83
C ASN A 159 -19.29 6.38 21.34
N LYS A 160 -19.11 5.44 20.42
CA LYS A 160 -19.28 5.65 18.97
C LYS A 160 -20.76 5.80 18.60
N HIS A 161 -21.64 4.96 19.15
CA HIS A 161 -23.08 5.08 18.96
C HIS A 161 -23.63 6.34 19.65
N ILE A 162 -23.26 6.60 20.91
CA ILE A 162 -23.70 7.79 21.66
C ILE A 162 -23.26 9.08 20.96
N LYS A 163 -22.04 9.15 20.42
CA LYS A 163 -21.58 10.31 19.61
C LYS A 163 -22.38 10.47 18.32
N LYS A 164 -22.71 9.38 17.63
CA LYS A 164 -23.51 9.43 16.38
C LYS A 164 -24.97 9.79 16.67
N GLN A 165 -25.52 9.32 17.79
CA GLN A 165 -26.85 9.69 18.29
C GLN A 165 -26.91 11.17 18.69
N LYS A 166 -25.90 11.68 19.40
CA LYS A 166 -25.76 13.11 19.70
C LYS A 166 -25.61 13.96 18.42
N GLN A 167 -24.80 13.53 17.45
CA GLN A 167 -24.70 14.21 16.15
C GLN A 167 -26.01 14.23 15.35
N ILE A 168 -26.87 13.22 15.49
CA ILE A 168 -28.19 13.18 14.85
C ILE A 168 -29.19 14.07 15.60
N ALA A 169 -29.15 14.10 16.94
CA ALA A 169 -29.95 15.01 17.76
C ALA A 169 -29.53 16.49 17.57
N ASP A 170 -28.21 16.76 17.50
CA ASP A 170 -27.65 18.08 17.21
C ASP A 170 -27.98 18.52 15.79
N ASN A 171 -28.02 17.60 14.81
CA ASN A 171 -28.50 17.89 13.45
C ASN A 171 -30.02 18.10 13.36
N GLN A 172 -30.84 17.48 14.20
CA GLN A 172 -32.28 17.78 14.25
C GLN A 172 -32.55 19.16 14.88
N TYR A 173 -31.75 19.55 15.88
CA TYR A 173 -31.80 20.91 16.45
C TYR A 173 -31.22 21.97 15.50
N TYR A 174 -30.15 21.65 14.76
CA TYR A 174 -29.54 22.51 13.73
C TYR A 174 -30.44 22.65 12.49
N ASN A 175 -31.14 21.60 12.05
CA ASN A 175 -32.13 21.71 10.96
C ASN A 175 -33.40 22.47 11.36
N MET A 176 -33.73 22.57 12.65
CA MET A 176 -34.74 23.52 13.15
C MET A 176 -34.22 24.95 13.28
N THR A 177 -32.89 25.18 13.35
CA THR A 177 -32.29 26.51 13.61
C THR A 177 -31.44 27.08 12.48
N THR A 178 -31.19 26.35 11.40
CA THR A 178 -30.49 26.86 10.21
C THR A 178 -31.28 26.63 8.93
N SER A 179 -32.45 27.27 8.86
CA SER A 179 -32.82 27.91 7.60
C SER A 179 -31.92 29.15 7.46
N LYS A 180 -30.79 29.00 6.78
CA LYS A 180 -29.90 30.14 6.48
C LYS A 180 -30.67 31.02 5.49
N ILE A 181 -31.40 32.01 6.00
CA ILE A 181 -32.06 33.03 5.18
C ILE A 181 -30.96 33.71 4.36
N LEU A 182 -30.97 33.47 3.05
CA LEU A 182 -30.17 34.21 2.09
C LEU A 182 -30.68 35.66 2.14
N LYS A 183 -29.93 36.54 2.82
CA LYS A 183 -30.42 37.89 3.18
C LYS A 183 -30.50 38.86 2.02
N TYR A 184 -29.79 38.62 0.92
CA TYR A 184 -29.71 39.58 -0.19
C TYR A 184 -29.94 38.88 -1.53
N SER A 185 -31.11 39.14 -2.10
CA SER A 185 -31.50 38.66 -3.44
C SER A 185 -31.83 39.85 -4.33
N CYS A 186 -31.23 39.85 -5.53
CA CYS A 186 -31.50 40.86 -6.52
C CYS A 186 -32.66 40.43 -7.43
N GLU A 187 -33.79 41.12 -7.33
CA GLU A 187 -35.01 40.78 -8.07
C GLU A 187 -34.83 40.92 -9.60
N LYS A 188 -33.99 41.86 -10.06
CA LYS A 188 -33.78 42.15 -11.49
C LYS A 188 -32.96 41.09 -12.23
N CYS A 189 -32.14 40.31 -11.53
CA CYS A 189 -31.24 39.34 -12.17
C CYS A 189 -31.17 37.98 -11.46
N LYS A 190 -31.95 37.79 -10.38
CA LYS A 190 -32.02 36.57 -9.56
C LYS A 190 -30.68 36.16 -8.96
N TYR A 191 -29.77 37.11 -8.76
CA TYR A 191 -28.51 36.90 -8.04
C TYR A 191 -28.80 36.85 -6.54
N ILE A 192 -28.31 35.82 -5.85
CA ILE A 192 -28.56 35.59 -4.43
C ILE A 192 -27.24 35.39 -3.70
N THR A 193 -27.06 36.08 -2.58
CA THR A 193 -25.86 35.98 -1.74
C THR A 193 -26.22 36.21 -0.27
N ASP A 194 -25.43 35.64 0.64
CA ASP A 194 -25.51 35.90 2.07
C ASP A 194 -24.56 37.02 2.53
N ASN A 195 -23.75 37.57 1.62
CA ASN A 195 -22.77 38.63 1.90
C ASN A 195 -23.20 40.01 1.37
N LYS A 196 -23.44 40.97 2.27
CA LYS A 196 -23.82 42.36 1.94
C LYS A 196 -22.80 43.07 1.05
N LYS A 197 -21.50 42.85 1.27
CA LYS A 197 -20.43 43.52 0.51
C LYS A 197 -20.43 43.07 -0.95
N ASP A 198 -20.64 41.78 -1.17
CA ASP A 198 -20.72 41.20 -2.52
C ASP A 198 -22.04 41.57 -3.20
N TYR A 199 -23.14 41.69 -2.44
CA TYR A 199 -24.40 42.24 -2.93
C TYR A 199 -24.27 43.71 -3.37
N SER A 200 -23.63 44.56 -2.56
CA SER A 200 -23.36 45.96 -2.95
C SER A 200 -22.47 46.05 -4.19
N LYS A 201 -21.42 45.22 -4.28
CA LYS A 201 -20.60 45.12 -5.51
C LYS A 201 -21.44 44.66 -6.70
N HIS A 202 -22.32 43.68 -6.51
CA HIS A 202 -23.22 43.17 -7.54
C HIS A 202 -24.09 44.30 -8.13
N LEU A 203 -24.69 45.15 -7.29
CA LEU A 203 -25.49 46.30 -7.72
C LEU A 203 -24.69 47.32 -8.55
N LEU A 204 -23.39 47.45 -8.28
CA LEU A 204 -22.49 48.35 -8.99
C LEU A 204 -21.90 47.74 -10.27
N THR A 205 -22.16 46.46 -10.57
CA THR A 205 -21.61 45.84 -11.78
C THR A 205 -22.25 46.43 -13.03
N ALA A 206 -21.45 46.70 -14.06
CA ALA A 206 -21.94 47.16 -15.37
C ALA A 206 -23.02 46.24 -15.96
N LYS A 207 -23.01 44.94 -15.62
CA LYS A 207 -24.01 43.96 -16.04
C LYS A 207 -25.35 44.14 -15.30
N HIS A 208 -25.34 44.49 -14.02
CA HIS A 208 -26.56 44.80 -13.26
C HIS A 208 -27.13 46.16 -13.67
N GLN A 209 -26.28 47.20 -13.73
CA GLN A 209 -26.67 48.56 -14.11
C GLN A 209 -27.26 48.65 -15.53
N LYS A 210 -26.70 47.91 -16.50
CA LYS A 210 -27.28 47.81 -17.85
C LYS A 210 -28.67 47.18 -17.85
N ARG A 211 -28.95 46.25 -16.93
CA ARG A 211 -30.24 45.55 -16.83
C ARG A 211 -31.29 46.39 -16.08
N GLU A 212 -30.84 47.22 -15.15
CA GLU A 212 -31.64 48.20 -14.43
C GLU A 212 -32.05 49.39 -15.33
N ASN A 213 -31.17 49.86 -16.21
CA ASN A 213 -31.44 50.96 -17.15
C ASN A 213 -32.30 50.57 -18.38
N ILE A 214 -32.59 49.28 -18.60
CA ILE A 214 -33.49 48.81 -19.67
C ILE A 214 -34.98 49.02 -19.28
N LEU A 215 -35.29 49.21 -18.00
CA LEU A 215 -36.67 49.38 -17.51
C LEU A 215 -37.12 50.86 -17.38
N HIS A 216 -36.24 51.82 -17.64
CA HIS A 216 -36.57 53.25 -17.68
C HIS A 216 -36.08 53.92 -18.98
N LYS A 217 -36.72 53.58 -20.10
CA LYS A 217 -36.80 54.49 -21.25
C LYS A 217 -38.22 54.47 -21.80
N ASN A 218 -38.93 55.59 -21.64
CA ASN A 218 -40.07 55.94 -22.49
C ASN A 218 -39.56 56.22 -23.93
N PRO A 219 -40.41 56.03 -24.94
CA PRO A 219 -40.05 56.10 -26.35
C PRO A 219 -39.80 57.55 -26.77
N GLY A 220 -38.77 57.75 -27.59
CA GLY A 220 -38.44 59.06 -28.16
C GLY A 220 -37.06 59.53 -27.75
N THR A 221 -36.09 59.26 -28.62
CA THR A 221 -35.10 60.20 -29.17
C THR A 221 -33.99 59.38 -29.81
N ASP A 222 -33.88 59.55 -31.11
CA ASP A 222 -32.80 59.06 -31.96
C ASP A 222 -31.45 59.42 -31.35
N ASN A 223 -30.53 58.47 -31.33
CA ASN A 223 -29.10 58.73 -31.45
C ASN A 223 -28.41 57.45 -31.91
N GLU A 224 -27.96 57.53 -33.16
CA GLU A 224 -27.11 56.60 -33.87
C GLU A 224 -25.90 56.23 -33.01
N ALA A 225 -25.69 54.93 -32.79
CA ALA A 225 -24.45 54.42 -32.23
C ALA A 225 -24.01 53.26 -33.11
N ASP A 226 -23.05 53.55 -33.98
CA ASP A 226 -22.42 52.70 -35.00
C ASP A 226 -22.40 51.20 -34.66
N GLU A 227 -23.05 50.40 -35.51
CA GLU A 227 -22.86 48.95 -35.53
C GLU A 227 -21.37 48.67 -35.79
N LYS A 228 -20.66 48.21 -34.76
CA LYS A 228 -19.24 47.86 -34.87
C LYS A 228 -19.09 46.62 -35.76
N ILE A 229 -18.79 46.85 -37.03
CA ILE A 229 -18.59 45.80 -38.03
C ILE A 229 -17.13 45.32 -37.96
N TYR A 230 -16.94 44.01 -37.78
CA TYR A 230 -15.65 43.34 -37.75
C TYR A 230 -15.32 42.75 -39.12
N TYR A 231 -14.17 43.06 -39.71
CA TYR A 231 -13.79 42.55 -41.03
C TYR A 231 -12.67 41.52 -40.96
N CYS A 232 -12.68 40.56 -41.88
CA CYS A 232 -11.60 39.64 -42.16
C CYS A 232 -10.81 40.12 -43.38
N ASN A 233 -9.52 39.80 -43.45
CA ASN A 233 -8.66 40.17 -44.58
C ASN A 233 -9.10 39.53 -45.93
N CYS A 234 -10.02 38.56 -45.89
CA CYS A 234 -10.69 38.05 -47.10
C CYS A 234 -11.85 38.94 -47.60
N GLY A 235 -12.05 40.13 -47.00
CA GLY A 235 -13.10 41.08 -47.35
C GLY A 235 -14.48 40.81 -46.73
N LYS A 236 -14.65 39.75 -45.94
CA LYS A 236 -15.94 39.44 -45.29
C LYS A 236 -16.12 40.18 -43.96
N THR A 237 -17.32 40.70 -43.73
CA THR A 237 -17.68 41.48 -42.54
C THR A 237 -18.65 40.72 -41.62
N TYR A 238 -18.56 40.99 -40.32
CA TYR A 238 -19.29 40.27 -39.26
C TYR A 238 -19.75 41.24 -38.19
N LYS A 239 -20.97 41.06 -37.69
CA LYS A 239 -21.56 41.91 -36.63
C LYS A 239 -20.99 41.63 -35.23
N HIS A 240 -20.36 40.47 -35.04
CA HIS A 240 -19.85 40.03 -33.74
C HIS A 240 -18.45 39.42 -33.89
N HIS A 241 -17.59 39.67 -32.89
CA HIS A 241 -16.21 39.17 -32.86
C HIS A 241 -16.12 37.64 -32.88
N SER A 242 -17.06 36.93 -32.22
CA SER A 242 -17.11 35.47 -32.21
C SER A 242 -17.33 34.87 -33.60
N SER A 243 -18.17 35.51 -34.42
CA SER A 243 -18.41 35.10 -35.81
C SER A 243 -17.17 35.31 -36.68
N LEU A 244 -16.45 36.43 -36.49
CA LEU A 244 -15.16 36.65 -37.15
C LEU A 244 -14.13 35.60 -36.73
N TRP A 245 -14.05 35.22 -35.44
CA TRP A 245 -13.08 34.24 -34.95
C TRP A 245 -13.31 32.85 -35.56
N ASN A 246 -14.57 32.39 -35.57
CA ASN A 246 -14.94 31.13 -36.21
C ASN A 246 -14.64 31.13 -37.71
N HIS A 247 -14.86 32.28 -38.36
CA HIS A 247 -14.50 32.44 -39.76
C HIS A 247 -12.99 32.44 -39.98
N LYS A 248 -12.20 33.17 -39.18
CA LYS A 248 -10.72 33.24 -39.29
C LYS A 248 -10.08 31.87 -39.24
N ASN A 249 -10.57 30.99 -38.37
CA ASN A 249 -10.09 29.62 -38.25
C ASN A 249 -10.40 28.72 -39.47
N LYS A 250 -11.26 29.18 -40.39
CA LYS A 250 -11.69 28.46 -41.59
C LYS A 250 -11.52 29.28 -42.87
N CYS A 251 -10.88 30.45 -42.79
CA CYS A 251 -10.78 31.39 -43.89
C CYS A 251 -9.44 31.24 -44.62
N SER A 252 -9.50 30.93 -45.92
CA SER A 252 -8.33 30.74 -46.78
C SER A 252 -7.84 32.02 -47.48
N GLY A 253 -8.18 33.21 -46.97
CA GLY A 253 -7.92 34.48 -47.66
C GLY A 253 -6.52 35.08 -47.40
N ILE A 254 -5.72 35.11 -48.47
CA ILE A 254 -4.51 35.92 -48.79
C ILE A 254 -3.47 36.07 -47.66
N LYS A 255 -2.43 35.24 -47.74
CA LYS A 255 -1.11 35.51 -47.15
C LYS A 255 -0.27 36.23 -48.20
N ASP A 256 0.17 37.45 -47.89
CA ASP A 256 1.32 38.08 -48.57
C ASP A 256 2.64 37.44 -48.06
N PRO A 257 3.78 37.54 -48.74
CA PRO A 257 4.40 36.43 -49.40
C PRO A 257 5.71 36.06 -48.69
N THR A 258 5.76 34.90 -48.06
CA THR A 258 7.01 34.17 -47.90
C THR A 258 6.72 32.69 -47.72
N LEU A 259 7.11 31.94 -48.75
CA LEU A 259 7.37 30.50 -48.82
C LEU A 259 6.15 29.57 -48.91
N ILE A 260 5.71 29.42 -50.17
CA ILE A 260 4.96 28.30 -50.75
C ILE A 260 5.98 27.27 -51.28
N VAL A 261 5.75 25.97 -51.04
CA VAL A 261 5.47 24.91 -52.05
C VAL A 261 4.67 23.81 -51.30
N ASN A 262 3.35 23.62 -51.51
CA ASN A 262 2.65 22.90 -52.60
C ASN A 262 3.09 21.42 -52.71
N ASP A 263 2.25 20.40 -52.94
CA ASP A 263 0.81 20.27 -53.13
C ASP A 263 0.43 18.75 -53.09
N ASP A 264 -0.87 18.50 -53.01
CA ASP A 264 -1.63 17.39 -53.61
C ASP A 264 -1.49 15.92 -53.16
N SER A 265 -2.41 15.56 -52.24
CA SER A 265 -3.67 14.84 -52.51
C SER A 265 -3.73 13.64 -53.48
N ILE A 266 -4.38 12.56 -53.01
CA ILE A 266 -5.59 11.89 -53.56
C ILE A 266 -5.56 10.34 -53.51
N ARG A 267 -6.72 9.86 -53.05
CA ARG A 267 -7.32 8.51 -52.97
C ARG A 267 -7.26 7.66 -54.26
N GLY A 268 -7.47 6.35 -54.07
CA GLY A 268 -8.40 5.60 -54.93
C GLY A 268 -7.83 4.39 -55.68
N VAL A 269 -8.24 3.21 -55.24
CA VAL A 269 -8.12 1.88 -55.87
C VAL A 269 -8.97 1.87 -57.18
N PRO A 270 -8.55 1.22 -58.29
CA PRO A 270 -8.90 -0.19 -58.53
C PRO A 270 -7.85 -1.07 -59.25
N ASP A 271 -7.69 -2.27 -58.69
CA ASP A 271 -7.64 -3.60 -59.31
C ASP A 271 -7.23 -3.76 -60.80
N LYS A 272 -6.09 -4.44 -61.02
CA LYS A 272 -5.86 -5.54 -61.99
C LYS A 272 -4.35 -5.89 -62.07
N ASN A 273 -4.01 -7.14 -61.73
CA ASN A 273 -2.78 -7.83 -62.19
C ASN A 273 -2.92 -8.17 -63.71
N PRO A 274 -1.86 -8.54 -64.47
CA PRO A 274 -0.58 -9.12 -64.05
C PRO A 274 0.70 -8.57 -64.75
N GLU A 275 1.87 -8.97 -64.20
CA GLU A 275 3.17 -9.19 -64.88
C GLU A 275 3.75 -8.11 -65.82
N GLU A 276 4.83 -7.45 -65.39
CA GLU A 276 6.15 -7.46 -66.05
C GLU A 276 7.12 -6.45 -65.44
N GLU A 277 8.40 -6.80 -65.49
CA GLU A 277 9.56 -6.11 -64.93
C GLU A 277 9.75 -4.71 -65.51
N ASN A 278 9.99 -3.69 -64.67
CA ASN A 278 10.80 -2.54 -65.08
C ASN A 278 11.37 -1.76 -63.88
N LYS A 279 12.71 -1.75 -63.80
CA LYS A 279 13.49 -0.88 -62.92
C LYS A 279 13.28 0.58 -63.36
N VAL A 280 12.67 1.40 -62.51
CA VAL A 280 12.71 2.86 -62.65
C VAL A 280 13.52 3.43 -61.49
N SER A 281 14.74 3.87 -61.82
CA SER A 281 15.57 4.72 -60.96
C SER A 281 14.91 6.11 -60.85
N ILE A 282 14.48 6.48 -59.66
CA ILE A 282 14.14 7.87 -59.32
C ILE A 282 15.33 8.44 -58.55
N THR A 283 16.15 9.23 -59.24
CA THR A 283 17.22 10.02 -58.61
C THR A 283 16.59 11.23 -57.91
N ASN A 284 16.41 11.14 -56.60
CA ASN A 284 16.15 12.31 -55.77
C ASN A 284 17.45 13.14 -55.69
N ASN A 285 17.62 14.08 -56.62
CA ASN A 285 18.72 15.04 -56.61
C ASN A 285 18.53 16.04 -55.48
N ILE A 286 18.98 15.68 -54.27
CA ILE A 286 19.19 16.64 -53.19
C ILE A 286 20.40 17.50 -53.57
N PRO A 287 20.26 18.83 -53.64
CA PRO A 287 21.37 19.73 -53.96
C PRO A 287 22.55 19.53 -53.00
N MET A 288 23.76 19.37 -53.57
CA MET A 288 25.00 19.04 -52.82
C MET A 288 25.40 20.14 -51.82
N ASP A 289 25.06 21.39 -52.13
CA ASP A 289 25.17 22.55 -51.25
C ASP A 289 24.33 22.40 -49.98
N LEU A 290 23.10 21.87 -50.08
CA LEU A 290 22.24 21.60 -48.92
C LEU A 290 22.82 20.49 -48.04
N ILE A 291 23.41 19.45 -48.66
CA ILE A 291 24.09 18.35 -47.94
C ILE A 291 25.34 18.88 -47.22
N LEU A 292 26.13 19.74 -47.86
CA LEU A 292 27.31 20.35 -47.27
C LEU A 292 26.96 21.30 -46.11
N GLU A 293 25.88 22.08 -46.24
CA GLU A 293 25.37 22.95 -45.17
C GLU A 293 24.94 22.13 -43.94
N VAL A 294 24.22 21.02 -44.15
CA VAL A 294 23.80 20.10 -43.07
C VAL A 294 25.01 19.42 -42.41
N ILE A 295 26.00 18.98 -43.18
CA ILE A 295 27.24 18.39 -42.63
C ILE A 295 28.03 19.44 -41.83
N LYS A 296 28.05 20.69 -42.30
CA LYS A 296 28.71 21.79 -41.60
C LYS A 296 28.01 22.11 -40.27
N GLN A 297 26.68 22.22 -40.26
CA GLN A 297 25.88 22.39 -39.04
C GLN A 297 26.04 21.20 -38.09
N SER A 298 26.12 19.97 -38.61
CA SER A 298 26.36 18.77 -37.81
C SER A 298 27.74 18.78 -37.13
N LYS A 299 28.77 19.32 -37.80
CA LYS A 299 30.11 19.49 -37.19
C LYS A 299 30.11 20.55 -36.09
N GLU A 300 29.38 21.65 -36.28
CA GLU A 300 29.25 22.70 -35.26
C GLU A 300 28.53 22.17 -34.00
N ILE A 301 27.45 21.39 -34.17
CA ILE A 301 26.75 20.73 -33.05
C ILE A 301 27.66 19.74 -32.33
N GLN A 302 28.45 18.94 -33.05
CA GLN A 302 29.43 18.04 -32.44
C GLN A 302 30.46 18.79 -31.59
N ASN A 303 30.96 19.93 -32.07
CA ASN A 303 31.94 20.73 -31.33
C ASN A 303 31.34 21.29 -30.02
N VAL A 304 30.12 21.82 -30.07
CA VAL A 304 29.40 22.30 -28.88
C VAL A 304 29.16 21.16 -27.88
N LEU A 305 28.77 19.97 -28.35
CA LEU A 305 28.60 18.78 -27.49
C LEU A 305 29.89 18.35 -26.81
N ILE A 306 31.01 18.35 -27.53
CA ILE A 306 32.32 18.00 -26.97
C ILE A 306 32.74 19.03 -25.91
N GLU A 307 32.50 20.32 -26.17
CA GLU A 307 32.82 21.40 -25.23
C GLU A 307 31.98 21.31 -23.95
N GLN A 308 30.68 21.11 -24.08
CA GLN A 308 29.80 20.88 -22.92
C GLN A 308 30.18 19.62 -22.14
N THR A 309 30.60 18.55 -22.83
CA THR A 309 31.04 17.30 -22.18
C THR A 309 32.32 17.52 -21.38
N LYS A 310 33.28 18.27 -21.93
CA LYS A 310 34.51 18.66 -21.21
C LYS A 310 34.20 19.53 -20.00
N GLU A 311 33.30 20.51 -20.13
CA GLU A 311 32.90 21.37 -19.01
C GLU A 311 32.25 20.55 -17.89
N LEU A 312 31.39 19.60 -18.24
CA LEU A 312 30.76 18.69 -17.27
C LEU A 312 31.79 17.82 -16.56
N GLN A 313 32.75 17.24 -17.28
CA GLN A 313 33.84 16.45 -16.70
C GLN A 313 34.69 17.29 -15.75
N ASN A 314 35.01 18.54 -16.10
CA ASN A 314 35.77 19.43 -15.22
C ASN A 314 35.02 19.76 -13.93
N LYS A 315 33.71 20.04 -14.02
CA LYS A 315 32.86 20.28 -12.83
C LYS A 315 32.75 19.04 -11.92
N LEU A 316 32.74 17.84 -12.52
CA LEU A 316 32.75 16.58 -11.75
C LEU A 316 34.09 16.37 -11.03
N LEU A 317 35.21 16.63 -11.71
CA LEU A 317 36.54 16.53 -11.12
C LEU A 317 36.75 17.54 -9.98
N GLU A 318 36.26 18.78 -10.15
CA GLU A 318 36.30 19.80 -9.10
C GLU A 318 35.49 19.38 -7.86
N LYS A 319 34.29 18.82 -8.08
CA LYS A 319 33.46 18.24 -7.02
C LYS A 319 34.12 17.08 -6.29
N GLU A 320 34.81 16.20 -7.03
CA GLU A 320 35.53 15.06 -6.47
C GLU A 320 36.70 15.51 -5.57
N ASN A 321 37.48 16.50 -6.04
CA ASN A 321 38.57 17.08 -5.26
C ASN A 321 38.08 17.77 -3.98
N GLN A 322 36.98 18.55 -4.05
CA GLN A 322 36.38 19.17 -2.86
C GLN A 322 35.93 18.12 -1.82
N LEU A 323 35.39 16.98 -2.27
CA LEU A 323 34.98 15.90 -1.38
C LEU A 323 36.19 15.22 -0.71
N LEU A 324 37.28 15.05 -1.47
CA LEU A 324 38.53 14.48 -0.96
C LEU A 324 39.16 15.37 0.12
N GLU A 325 39.17 16.69 -0.10
CA GLU A 325 39.65 17.67 0.88
C GLU A 325 38.80 17.70 2.15
N GLN A 326 37.47 17.70 2.02
CA GLN A 326 36.56 17.63 3.17
C GLN A 326 36.76 16.34 3.99
N ASN A 327 36.98 15.21 3.31
CA ASN A 327 37.25 13.95 3.98
C ASN A 327 38.60 13.94 4.70
N ALA A 328 39.64 14.54 4.12
CA ALA A 328 40.95 14.68 4.76
C ALA A 328 40.86 15.56 6.02
N GLU A 329 40.12 16.66 5.96
CA GLU A 329 39.91 17.57 7.11
C GLU A 329 39.10 16.89 8.23
N HIS A 330 38.03 16.16 7.89
CA HIS A 330 37.29 15.35 8.87
C HIS A 330 38.18 14.29 9.54
N HIS A 331 39.08 13.65 8.78
CA HIS A 331 40.01 12.67 9.33
C HIS A 331 41.02 13.32 10.28
N LYS A 332 41.49 14.53 9.95
CA LYS A 332 42.40 15.31 10.80
C LYS A 332 41.73 15.71 12.13
N GLN A 333 40.48 16.17 12.09
CA GLN A 333 39.70 16.49 13.28
C GLN A 333 39.45 15.26 14.17
N LEU A 334 39.18 14.09 13.58
CA LEU A 334 39.04 12.82 14.31
C LEU A 334 40.34 12.41 15.02
N VAL A 335 41.48 12.56 14.35
CA VAL A 335 42.81 12.26 14.93
C VAL A 335 43.16 13.24 16.06
N GLU A 336 42.83 14.53 15.92
CA GLU A 336 43.02 15.51 17.00
C GLU A 336 42.14 15.22 18.23
N LEU A 337 40.89 14.80 18.02
CA LEU A 337 40.00 14.38 19.11
C LEU A 337 40.52 13.11 19.81
N ALA A 338 41.13 12.18 19.07
CA ALA A 338 41.73 10.97 19.63
C ALA A 338 43.02 11.23 20.43
N LYS A 339 43.71 12.37 20.19
CA LYS A 339 44.96 12.74 20.87
C LYS A 339 44.78 13.49 22.18
N LYS A 340 43.55 13.90 22.54
CA LYS A 340 43.29 14.55 23.84
C LYS A 340 43.11 13.48 24.92
N PRO A 341 43.88 13.50 26.03
CA PRO A 341 43.67 12.59 27.14
C PRO A 341 42.38 12.97 27.86
N ASN A 342 41.30 12.24 27.62
CA ASN A 342 40.10 12.34 28.45
C ASN A 342 40.34 11.57 29.75
N MET A 343 40.40 12.29 30.87
CA MET A 343 40.17 11.70 32.19
C MET A 343 38.74 11.15 32.24
N VAL A 344 38.58 9.84 32.16
CA VAL A 344 37.31 9.16 32.41
C VAL A 344 37.42 8.46 33.76
N ASN A 345 36.92 9.11 34.82
CA ASN A 345 36.46 8.40 36.00
C ASN A 345 34.95 8.21 35.85
N SER A 346 34.54 7.05 35.35
CA SER A 346 33.14 6.62 35.32
C SER A 346 33.06 5.11 35.13
N ASN A 347 32.78 4.39 36.22
CA ASN A 347 32.22 3.04 36.15
C ASN A 347 30.77 3.15 35.64
N ILE A 348 30.60 3.12 34.33
CA ILE A 348 29.30 2.88 33.69
C ILE A 348 29.52 1.78 32.65
N THR A 349 29.04 0.58 32.94
CA THR A 349 28.92 -0.51 31.96
C THR A 349 27.81 -0.14 30.97
N ASN A 350 28.13 0.62 29.93
CA ASN A 350 27.20 0.97 28.86
C ASN A 350 27.37 -0.03 27.70
N ASN A 351 26.64 -1.15 27.76
CA ASN A 351 26.43 -1.99 26.58
C ASN A 351 25.46 -1.27 25.63
N GLN A 352 25.98 -0.29 24.89
CA GLN A 352 25.18 0.46 23.92
C GLN A 352 24.98 -0.39 22.66
N PHE A 353 23.72 -0.70 22.33
CA PHE A 353 23.34 -1.44 21.13
C PHE A 353 24.03 -0.88 19.86
N ASN A 354 24.90 -1.69 19.24
CA ASN A 354 25.60 -1.31 18.01
C ASN A 354 24.81 -1.77 16.78
N LEU A 355 24.10 -0.82 16.18
CA LEU A 355 23.28 -1.06 14.99
C LEU A 355 24.09 -1.60 13.80
N ASN A 356 25.28 -1.07 13.55
CA ASN A 356 26.07 -1.49 12.40
C ASN A 356 26.54 -2.95 12.56
N PHE A 357 26.87 -3.37 13.78
CA PHE A 357 27.16 -4.77 14.08
C PHE A 357 25.91 -5.64 13.90
N PHE A 358 24.75 -5.20 14.41
CA PHE A 358 23.51 -5.93 14.22
C PHE A 358 23.15 -6.12 12.74
N LEU A 359 23.22 -5.07 11.92
CA LEU A 359 22.88 -5.16 10.50
C LEU A 359 23.90 -6.01 9.72
N ASN A 360 25.20 -5.74 9.88
CA ASN A 360 26.23 -6.34 9.02
C ASN A 360 26.74 -7.70 9.51
N GLU A 361 26.71 -7.98 10.81
CA GLU A 361 27.13 -9.28 11.36
C GLU A 361 25.93 -10.16 11.71
N THR A 362 24.98 -9.66 12.51
CA THR A 362 23.82 -10.47 12.94
C THR A 362 22.86 -10.73 11.79
N CYS A 363 22.55 -9.70 11.00
CA CYS A 363 21.64 -9.76 9.85
C CYS A 363 22.41 -9.83 8.52
N LYS A 364 23.68 -10.27 8.54
CA LYS A 364 24.54 -10.45 7.35
C LYS A 364 23.80 -11.18 6.23
N ASN A 365 23.09 -12.22 6.66
CA ASN A 365 22.39 -13.17 5.82
C ASN A 365 20.89 -12.87 5.66
N ALA A 366 20.45 -11.65 5.93
CA ALA A 366 19.10 -11.20 5.65
C ALA A 366 18.80 -11.24 4.15
N MET A 367 17.52 -11.43 3.84
CA MET A 367 17.02 -11.45 2.46
C MET A 367 17.00 -10.03 1.89
N ASN A 368 17.16 -9.88 0.57
CA ASN A 368 16.95 -8.59 -0.08
C ASN A 368 15.44 -8.28 -0.19
N ILE A 369 15.09 -7.00 -0.20
CA ILE A 369 13.69 -6.58 -0.26
C ILE A 369 12.99 -7.05 -1.54
N GLN A 370 13.71 -7.13 -2.66
CA GLN A 370 13.19 -7.65 -3.93
C GLN A 370 12.82 -9.14 -3.82
N ASP A 371 13.72 -9.95 -3.25
CA ASP A 371 13.51 -11.38 -3.05
C ASP A 371 12.34 -11.63 -2.09
N PHE A 372 12.27 -10.81 -1.04
CA PHE A 372 11.16 -10.84 -0.09
C PHE A 372 9.82 -10.65 -0.79
N ILE A 373 9.66 -9.58 -1.57
CA ILE A 373 8.41 -9.32 -2.31
C ILE A 373 8.10 -10.46 -3.30
N SER A 374 9.12 -10.96 -4.01
CA SER A 374 8.96 -12.04 -4.98
C SER A 374 8.56 -13.38 -4.34
N SER A 375 8.90 -13.58 -3.07
CA SER A 375 8.53 -14.78 -2.31
C SER A 375 7.06 -14.79 -1.84
N ILE A 376 6.38 -13.64 -1.85
CA ILE A 376 5.02 -13.51 -1.34
C ILE A 376 4.03 -14.17 -2.32
N LYS A 377 3.33 -15.19 -1.84
CA LYS A 377 2.23 -15.84 -2.58
C LYS A 377 0.92 -15.52 -1.87
N LEU A 378 0.05 -14.77 -2.54
CA LEU A 378 -1.28 -14.45 -2.04
C LEU A 378 -2.32 -15.45 -2.54
N THR A 379 -3.42 -15.52 -1.81
CA THR A 379 -4.58 -16.36 -2.13
C THR A 379 -5.84 -15.51 -2.30
N THR A 380 -6.88 -16.07 -2.91
CA THR A 380 -8.22 -15.47 -2.98
C THR A 380 -8.79 -15.14 -1.59
N GLN A 381 -8.42 -15.94 -0.57
CA GLN A 381 -8.79 -15.67 0.83
C GLN A 381 -8.13 -14.42 1.41
N ASP A 382 -6.90 -14.08 0.98
CA ASP A 382 -6.23 -12.85 1.40
C ASP A 382 -6.93 -11.61 0.83
N PHE A 383 -7.40 -11.71 -0.41
CA PHE A 383 -8.22 -10.67 -1.05
C PHE A 383 -9.56 -10.49 -0.33
N GLU A 384 -10.29 -11.57 -0.04
CA GLU A 384 -11.53 -11.50 0.74
C GLU A 384 -11.31 -10.91 2.14
N THR A 385 -10.24 -11.32 2.81
CA THR A 385 -9.90 -10.81 4.14
C THR A 385 -9.65 -9.30 4.06
N THR A 386 -8.92 -8.85 3.04
CA THR A 386 -8.66 -7.43 2.78
C THR A 386 -9.96 -6.66 2.48
N GLY A 387 -10.90 -7.26 1.76
CA GLY A 387 -12.24 -6.69 1.55
C GLY A 387 -13.09 -6.61 2.83
N ARG A 388 -12.89 -7.51 3.80
CA ARG A 388 -13.61 -7.51 5.09
C ARG A 388 -13.02 -6.52 6.10
N ILE A 389 -11.69 -6.42 6.18
CA ILE A 389 -11.00 -5.60 7.20
C ILE A 389 -10.58 -4.21 6.66
N GLY A 390 -10.64 -4.01 5.34
CA GLY A 390 -10.24 -2.78 4.68
C GLY A 390 -8.83 -2.82 4.11
N PHE A 391 -8.59 -2.03 3.06
CA PHE A 391 -7.31 -1.95 2.35
C PHE A 391 -6.09 -1.75 3.27
N VAL A 392 -6.14 -0.75 4.17
CA VAL A 392 -5.01 -0.42 5.05
C VAL A 392 -4.63 -1.61 5.93
N ASP A 393 -5.61 -2.18 6.64
CA ASP A 393 -5.35 -3.28 7.56
C ASP A 393 -5.06 -4.59 6.82
N GLY A 394 -5.67 -4.81 5.65
CA GLY A 394 -5.42 -5.95 4.77
C GLY A 394 -3.99 -6.01 4.25
N ILE A 395 -3.51 -4.92 3.63
CA ILE A 395 -2.14 -4.84 3.12
C ILE A 395 -1.12 -4.86 4.27
N SER A 396 -1.39 -4.14 5.37
CA SER A 396 -0.54 -4.23 6.57
C SER A 396 -0.42 -5.66 7.09
N ARG A 397 -1.56 -6.37 7.23
CA ARG A 397 -1.60 -7.76 7.70
C ARG A 397 -0.75 -8.66 6.81
N ILE A 398 -0.91 -8.58 5.49
CA ILE A 398 -0.14 -9.39 4.53
C ILE A 398 1.35 -9.13 4.72
N PHE A 399 1.78 -7.86 4.65
CA PHE A 399 3.18 -7.49 4.81
C PHE A 399 3.77 -8.00 6.14
N ILE A 400 3.10 -7.72 7.25
CA ILE A 400 3.56 -8.08 8.59
C ILE A 400 3.60 -9.59 8.78
N ASN A 401 2.63 -10.33 8.27
CA ASN A 401 2.60 -11.79 8.38
C ASN A 401 3.75 -12.43 7.62
N GLU A 402 4.03 -11.98 6.40
CA GLU A 402 5.17 -12.50 5.62
C GLU A 402 6.50 -12.16 6.28
N LEU A 403 6.65 -10.94 6.83
CA LEU A 403 7.83 -10.59 7.63
C LEU A 403 7.97 -11.45 8.90
N LYS A 404 6.87 -11.77 9.58
CA LYS A 404 6.88 -12.57 10.82
C LYS A 404 7.16 -14.05 10.57
N ARG A 405 6.97 -14.54 9.35
CA ARG A 405 7.45 -15.88 8.93
C ARG A 405 8.98 -15.96 8.89
N LEU A 406 9.65 -14.82 8.74
CA LEU A 406 11.10 -14.70 8.81
C LEU A 406 11.57 -14.44 10.26
N GLU A 407 12.64 -15.13 10.63
CA GLU A 407 13.46 -14.78 11.81
C GLU A 407 13.96 -13.35 11.68
N VAL A 408 14.16 -12.67 12.81
CA VAL A 408 14.51 -11.22 12.83
C VAL A 408 15.74 -10.96 11.97
N GLU A 409 16.77 -11.79 12.11
CA GLU A 409 18.06 -11.73 11.42
C GLU A 409 17.96 -12.00 9.91
N ARG A 410 16.81 -12.49 9.45
CA ARG A 410 16.53 -12.80 8.04
C ARG A 410 15.70 -11.73 7.35
N ARG A 411 15.09 -10.81 8.09
CA ARG A 411 14.16 -9.82 7.55
C ARG A 411 14.90 -8.80 6.69
N PRO A 412 14.32 -8.36 5.56
CA PRO A 412 14.92 -7.32 4.71
C PRO A 412 14.80 -5.91 5.30
N LEU A 413 14.10 -5.75 6.44
CA LEU A 413 13.64 -4.47 6.96
C LEU A 413 13.73 -4.41 8.48
N HIS A 414 14.33 -3.33 8.98
CA HIS A 414 14.40 -3.04 10.41
C HIS A 414 14.13 -1.57 10.71
N CYS A 415 13.40 -1.30 11.80
CA CYS A 415 13.17 0.05 12.31
C CYS A 415 13.90 0.26 13.64
N THR A 416 14.63 1.35 13.79
CA THR A 416 15.37 1.64 15.04
C THR A 416 14.73 2.73 15.89
N ASP A 417 13.89 3.55 15.27
CA ASP A 417 13.12 4.60 15.94
C ASP A 417 11.79 4.80 15.19
N VAL A 418 10.69 4.34 15.80
CA VAL A 418 9.34 4.48 15.24
C VAL A 418 8.89 5.93 15.23
N LYS A 419 9.30 6.74 16.21
CA LYS A 419 8.88 8.16 16.30
C LYS A 419 9.51 8.98 15.18
N ARG A 420 10.78 8.69 14.88
CA ARG A 420 11.52 9.32 13.76
C ARG A 420 11.38 8.55 12.45
N GLU A 421 10.58 7.48 12.43
CA GLU A 421 10.39 6.57 11.30
C GLU A 421 11.73 6.19 10.63
N THR A 422 12.74 5.85 11.43
CA THR A 422 14.07 5.50 10.95
C THR A 422 14.11 4.03 10.57
N VAL A 423 14.31 3.77 9.27
CA VAL A 423 14.21 2.43 8.66
C VAL A 423 15.49 2.11 7.92
N TYR A 424 15.91 0.84 8.01
CA TYR A 424 16.99 0.26 7.24
C TYR A 424 16.43 -0.87 6.39
N VAL A 425 16.83 -0.90 5.13
CA VAL A 425 16.39 -1.87 4.12
C VAL A 425 17.63 -2.57 3.59
N LYS A 426 17.57 -3.90 3.45
CA LYS A 426 18.58 -4.66 2.73
C LYS A 426 18.17 -4.83 1.29
N ASP A 427 19.04 -4.43 0.37
CA ASP A 427 18.79 -4.48 -1.06
C ASP A 427 20.13 -4.62 -1.78
N ASN A 428 20.20 -5.44 -2.83
CA ASN A 428 21.47 -5.79 -3.49
C ASN A 428 22.61 -6.15 -2.51
N ASP A 429 22.25 -6.95 -1.49
CA ASP A 429 23.10 -7.41 -0.38
C ASP A 429 23.66 -6.33 0.55
N THR A 430 23.37 -5.05 0.32
CA THR A 430 23.79 -3.94 1.16
C THR A 430 22.67 -3.45 2.06
N TRP A 431 23.03 -2.96 3.25
CA TRP A 431 22.10 -2.29 4.15
C TRP A 431 22.12 -0.79 3.89
N GLU A 432 20.95 -0.22 3.63
CA GLU A 432 20.78 1.20 3.36
C GLU A 432 19.76 1.80 4.32
N LYS A 433 20.07 3.00 4.82
CA LYS A 433 19.13 3.80 5.60
C LYS A 433 18.18 4.52 4.64
N GLU A 434 16.88 4.34 4.81
CA GLU A 434 15.90 5.05 4.00
C GLU A 434 15.94 6.56 4.26
N ASN A 435 15.76 7.34 3.19
CA ASN A 435 15.61 8.78 3.26
C ASN A 435 14.19 9.17 3.71
N GLN A 436 13.88 10.47 3.76
CA GLN A 436 12.55 10.96 4.14
C GLN A 436 11.43 10.44 3.23
N GLU A 437 11.73 10.19 1.95
CA GLU A 437 10.75 9.70 0.98
C GLU A 437 10.45 8.21 1.13
N LYS A 438 11.36 7.43 1.74
CA LYS A 438 11.23 5.99 1.99
C LYS A 438 10.79 5.21 0.74
N LYS A 439 11.49 5.44 -0.37
CA LYS A 439 11.12 4.94 -1.70
C LYS A 439 11.02 3.41 -1.73
N LYS A 440 11.98 2.70 -1.12
CA LYS A 440 12.00 1.22 -1.15
C LYS A 440 10.86 0.64 -0.33
N LEU A 441 10.56 1.24 0.83
CA LEU A 441 9.42 0.81 1.64
C LEU A 441 8.08 1.09 0.95
N LYS A 442 7.93 2.26 0.30
CA LYS A 442 6.73 2.58 -0.49
C LYS A 442 6.56 1.63 -1.68
N TRP A 443 7.64 1.34 -2.38
CA TRP A 443 7.66 0.37 -3.48
C TRP A 443 7.23 -1.02 -3.00
N ALA A 444 7.74 -1.48 -1.86
CA ALA A 444 7.36 -2.77 -1.27
C ALA A 444 5.86 -2.83 -0.92
N ILE A 445 5.32 -1.78 -0.29
CA ILE A 445 3.88 -1.67 0.03
C ILE A 445 3.03 -1.72 -1.25
N ASN A 446 3.39 -0.92 -2.25
CA ASN A 446 2.68 -0.87 -3.52
C ASN A 446 2.74 -2.22 -4.25
N SER A 447 3.87 -2.92 -4.19
CA SER A 447 4.02 -4.24 -4.79
C SER A 447 3.08 -5.25 -4.17
N ILE A 448 2.91 -5.26 -2.85
CA ILE A 448 1.92 -6.12 -2.17
C ILE A 448 0.48 -5.72 -2.54
N ALA A 449 0.19 -4.42 -2.66
CA ALA A 449 -1.12 -3.96 -3.11
C ALA A 449 -1.42 -4.45 -4.55
N GLN A 450 -0.43 -4.45 -5.44
CA GLN A 450 -0.55 -5.02 -6.79
C GLN A 450 -0.75 -6.54 -6.76
N LEU A 451 0.00 -7.27 -5.93
CA LEU A 451 -0.23 -8.71 -5.74
C LEU A 451 -1.66 -9.00 -5.27
N ASN A 452 -2.22 -8.15 -4.39
CA ASN A 452 -3.60 -8.27 -3.92
C ASN A 452 -4.62 -7.96 -5.03
N LEU A 453 -4.35 -6.98 -5.88
CA LEU A 453 -5.15 -6.71 -7.09
C LEU A 453 -5.17 -7.90 -8.04
N ASN A 454 -4.02 -8.56 -8.24
CA ASN A 454 -3.91 -9.72 -9.13
C ASN A 454 -4.77 -10.92 -8.67
N GLN A 455 -5.16 -10.96 -7.39
CA GLN A 455 -6.08 -12.00 -6.88
C GLN A 455 -7.51 -11.83 -7.38
N VAL A 456 -7.90 -10.65 -7.88
CA VAL A 456 -9.26 -10.38 -8.37
C VAL A 456 -9.63 -11.37 -9.48
N GLN A 457 -8.73 -11.61 -10.43
CA GLN A 457 -8.99 -12.50 -11.55
C GLN A 457 -9.22 -13.95 -11.09
N GLN A 458 -8.39 -14.44 -10.15
CA GLN A 458 -8.53 -15.78 -9.58
C GLN A 458 -9.83 -15.90 -8.78
N TRP A 459 -10.16 -14.90 -7.97
CA TRP A 459 -11.42 -14.86 -7.23
C TRP A 459 -12.63 -14.90 -8.17
N GLN A 460 -12.63 -14.16 -9.28
CA GLN A 460 -13.68 -14.20 -10.29
C GLN A 460 -13.76 -15.54 -11.05
N GLN A 461 -12.72 -16.37 -11.02
CA GLN A 461 -12.76 -17.74 -11.56
C GLN A 461 -13.39 -18.71 -10.57
N GLU A 462 -13.15 -18.52 -9.26
CA GLU A 462 -13.78 -19.30 -8.19
C GLU A 462 -15.28 -18.98 -8.03
N TYR A 463 -15.68 -17.73 -8.31
CA TYR A 463 -17.06 -17.24 -8.18
C TYR A 463 -17.57 -16.63 -9.50
N PRO A 464 -17.81 -17.43 -10.56
CA PRO A 464 -18.16 -16.92 -11.88
C PRO A 464 -19.47 -16.12 -11.92
N GLU A 465 -20.39 -16.35 -10.98
CA GLU A 465 -21.65 -15.62 -10.85
C GLU A 465 -21.46 -14.11 -10.61
N CYS A 466 -20.29 -13.68 -10.14
CA CYS A 466 -20.00 -12.28 -9.92
C CYS A 466 -19.73 -11.50 -11.22
N ARG A 467 -19.53 -12.19 -12.34
CA ARG A 467 -19.24 -11.58 -13.66
C ARG A 467 -20.49 -11.03 -14.33
N GLU A 468 -21.66 -11.55 -13.96
CA GLU A 468 -22.93 -11.09 -14.49
C GLU A 468 -23.33 -9.77 -13.83
N ASN A 469 -23.35 -8.71 -14.64
CA ASN A 469 -23.72 -7.37 -14.20
C ASN A 469 -25.14 -7.35 -13.60
N ASN A 470 -25.37 -6.43 -12.66
CA ASN A 470 -26.67 -6.19 -12.02
C ASN A 470 -27.22 -7.37 -11.19
N THR A 471 -26.38 -8.34 -10.82
CA THR A 471 -26.73 -9.39 -9.86
C THR A 471 -26.32 -9.03 -8.43
N VAL A 472 -26.92 -9.70 -7.45
CA VAL A 472 -26.52 -9.57 -6.03
C VAL A 472 -25.07 -10.02 -5.83
N ALA A 473 -24.62 -11.03 -6.56
CA ALA A 473 -23.24 -11.52 -6.51
C ALA A 473 -22.25 -10.48 -7.05
N ASN A 474 -22.53 -9.87 -8.21
CA ASN A 474 -21.71 -8.80 -8.77
C ASN A 474 -21.67 -7.56 -7.87
N THR A 475 -22.80 -7.19 -7.25
CA THR A 475 -22.85 -6.05 -6.32
C THR A 475 -21.96 -6.31 -5.10
N ARG A 476 -22.05 -7.51 -4.51
CA ARG A 476 -21.17 -7.91 -3.38
C ARG A 476 -19.70 -7.93 -3.78
N PHE A 477 -19.38 -8.43 -4.97
CA PHE A 477 -18.02 -8.41 -5.50
C PHE A 477 -17.51 -6.97 -5.65
N ASN A 478 -18.30 -6.07 -6.24
CA ASN A 478 -17.92 -4.66 -6.41
C ASN A 478 -17.71 -3.96 -5.07
N GLU A 479 -18.59 -4.20 -4.08
CA GLU A 479 -18.44 -3.67 -2.72
C GLU A 479 -17.14 -4.17 -2.06
N MET A 480 -16.87 -5.47 -2.17
CA MET A 480 -15.65 -6.07 -1.63
C MET A 480 -14.40 -5.54 -2.34
N ALA A 481 -14.40 -5.49 -3.67
CA ALA A 481 -13.28 -5.01 -4.48
C ALA A 481 -13.01 -3.52 -4.20
N MET A 482 -14.04 -2.69 -4.09
CA MET A 482 -13.88 -1.27 -3.74
C MET A 482 -13.19 -1.09 -2.39
N VAL A 483 -13.49 -1.94 -1.40
CA VAL A 483 -12.83 -1.89 -0.09
C VAL A 483 -11.42 -2.50 -0.13
N ALA A 484 -11.25 -3.58 -0.89
CA ALA A 484 -10.03 -4.38 -0.93
C ALA A 484 -8.91 -3.76 -1.79
N LEU A 485 -9.25 -2.91 -2.76
CA LEU A 485 -8.30 -2.29 -3.69
C LEU A 485 -7.88 -0.87 -3.28
N GLY A 486 -8.58 -0.28 -2.31
CA GLY A 486 -8.19 0.99 -1.71
C GLY A 486 -8.96 2.18 -2.25
N GLY A 487 -8.35 3.36 -2.09
CA GLY A 487 -8.97 4.64 -2.37
C GLY A 487 -8.68 5.13 -3.77
N PHE A 488 -9.49 6.06 -4.27
CA PHE A 488 -9.28 6.67 -5.58
C PHE A 488 -8.58 8.03 -5.42
N GLY A 489 -7.48 8.21 -6.15
CA GLY A 489 -6.76 9.48 -6.24
C GLY A 489 -5.59 9.64 -5.26
N ASP A 490 -4.64 10.48 -5.67
CA ASP A 490 -3.31 10.62 -5.04
C ASP A 490 -3.34 10.92 -3.54
N GLU A 491 -4.29 11.73 -3.09
CA GLU A 491 -4.42 12.11 -1.67
C GLU A 491 -4.83 10.90 -0.80
N GLN A 492 -5.82 10.14 -1.25
CA GLN A 492 -6.32 8.99 -0.50
C GLN A 492 -5.31 7.84 -0.52
N GLU A 493 -4.69 7.59 -1.67
CA GLU A 493 -3.61 6.60 -1.81
C GLU A 493 -2.42 6.94 -0.90
N THR A 494 -1.99 8.20 -0.89
CA THR A 494 -0.90 8.65 0.00
C THR A 494 -1.26 8.44 1.46
N LYS A 495 -2.47 8.82 1.86
CA LYS A 495 -2.96 8.63 3.24
C LYS A 495 -3.04 7.15 3.64
N PHE A 496 -3.44 6.27 2.73
CA PHE A 496 -3.48 4.83 2.99
C PHE A 496 -2.09 4.25 3.11
N ARG A 497 -1.20 4.58 2.17
CA ARG A 497 0.20 4.16 2.19
C ARG A 497 0.92 4.58 3.46
N ASP A 498 0.73 5.83 3.91
CA ASP A 498 1.36 6.34 5.14
C ASP A 498 0.84 5.63 6.39
N LYS A 499 -0.46 5.27 6.42
CA LYS A 499 -1.02 4.45 7.51
C LYS A 499 -0.46 3.03 7.50
N ILE A 500 -0.38 2.39 6.33
CA ILE A 500 0.20 1.06 6.17
C ILE A 500 1.65 1.06 6.65
N MET A 501 2.42 2.07 6.24
CA MET A 501 3.80 2.26 6.67
C MET A 501 3.91 2.34 8.20
N LYS A 502 3.12 3.20 8.85
CA LYS A 502 3.12 3.33 10.31
C LYS A 502 2.76 2.03 11.03
N ASN A 503 1.86 1.23 10.47
CA ASN A 503 1.50 -0.08 11.01
C ASN A 503 2.69 -1.05 10.92
N ILE A 504 3.38 -1.10 9.77
CA ILE A 504 4.56 -1.95 9.57
C ILE A 504 5.69 -1.55 10.51
N LEU A 505 6.02 -0.27 10.61
CA LEU A 505 7.15 0.22 11.41
C LEU A 505 7.07 -0.16 12.89
N LYS A 506 5.85 -0.22 13.45
CA LYS A 506 5.62 -0.63 14.83
C LYS A 506 5.94 -2.11 15.08
N GLU A 507 5.88 -2.95 14.06
CA GLU A 507 6.08 -4.39 14.16
C GLU A 507 7.51 -4.84 13.86
N ILE A 508 8.33 -3.95 13.27
CA ILE A 508 9.71 -4.26 12.84
C ILE A 508 10.77 -3.53 13.67
N VAL A 509 10.40 -3.08 14.87
CA VAL A 509 11.32 -2.35 15.76
C VAL A 509 12.40 -3.28 16.27
N VAL A 510 13.66 -2.84 16.17
CA VAL A 510 14.80 -3.54 16.76
C VAL A 510 14.80 -3.31 18.25
N SER A 511 14.81 -4.40 19.03
CA SER A 511 14.94 -4.31 20.49
C SER A 511 16.35 -3.81 20.84
N LYS A 512 16.43 -2.79 21.69
CA LYS A 512 17.70 -2.22 22.16
C LYS A 512 18.32 -3.03 23.31
N ASP A 513 17.62 -4.04 23.80
CA ASP A 513 18.04 -4.90 24.90
C ASP A 513 18.77 -6.19 24.43
N MET A 514 19.10 -6.28 23.13
CA MET A 514 19.79 -7.43 22.53
C MET A 514 21.31 -7.36 22.65
#